data_AF-A0ABD7S7B9-F1
#
_entry.id   AF-A0ABD7S7B9-F1
#
_cell.length_a   1.000
_cell.length_b   1.000
_cell.length_c   1.000
_cell.angle_alpha   90.00
_cell.angle_beta   90.00
_cell.angle_gamma   90.00
#
_symmetry.space_group_name_H-M   'P 1'
#
loop_
_entity.id
_entity.type
_entity.pdbx_description
1 polymer ?
#
loop_
_entity_poly.entity_id
_entity_poly.type
_entity_poly.pdbx_seq_one_letter_code
_entity_poly.pdbx_strand_id
1 'polypeptide(L)'
;MNLPLHFGLLGSLEAGLIALILGVLVFAAVERIARRMQFNHGQTLGIACLLTVAIGAGDDIWNLVYTSIVRLESPLYARLALAKIHDPNELGSRVVLEVAGALAGVVLGWKLFSSGSWDDNAPSA
;
A
#
# COMPACT_ATOMS: atom_id res chain seq x y z
N MET A 1 7.73 -4.73 -2.11
CA MET A 1 7.52 -6.18 -2.36
C MET A 1 8.44 -6.56 -3.52
N ASN A 2 9.31 -7.57 -3.39
CA ASN A 2 10.27 -7.91 -4.44
C ASN A 2 9.69 -8.90 -5.48
N LEU A 3 8.76 -8.43 -6.32
CA LEU A 3 8.20 -9.16 -7.46
C LEU A 3 8.81 -8.66 -8.78
N PRO A 4 9.04 -9.54 -9.78
CA PRO A 4 9.53 -9.13 -11.09
C PRO A 4 8.38 -8.50 -11.90
N LEU A 5 8.28 -7.16 -11.86
CA LEU A 5 7.30 -6.38 -12.63
C LEU A 5 7.93 -5.81 -13.91
N HIS A 6 7.08 -5.38 -14.83
CA HIS A 6 7.50 -4.68 -16.04
C HIS A 6 8.20 -3.35 -15.70
N PHE A 7 9.08 -2.89 -16.59
CA PHE A 7 9.83 -1.64 -16.45
C PHE A 7 8.96 -0.39 -16.69
N GLY A 8 9.37 0.77 -16.17
CA GLY A 8 8.70 2.05 -16.40
C GLY A 8 7.37 2.25 -15.66
N LEU A 9 6.59 3.24 -16.11
CA LEU A 9 5.27 3.61 -15.58
C LEU A 9 4.30 2.41 -15.46
N LEU A 10 4.43 1.42 -16.34
CA LEU A 10 3.58 0.22 -16.33
C LEU A 10 3.82 -0.63 -15.08
N GLY A 11 5.08 -0.82 -14.67
CA GLY A 11 5.42 -1.52 -13.42
C GLY A 11 4.93 -0.77 -12.19
N SER A 12 5.05 0.56 -12.19
CA SER A 12 4.55 1.41 -11.10
C SER A 12 3.02 1.30 -10.98
N LEU A 13 2.30 1.18 -12.10
CA LEU A 13 0.84 1.01 -12.13
C LEU A 13 0.40 -0.40 -11.69
N GLU A 14 1.11 -1.44 -12.15
CA GLU A 14 0.93 -2.82 -11.71
C GLU A 14 1.13 -2.95 -10.19
N ALA A 15 2.18 -2.33 -9.66
CA ALA A 15 2.46 -2.29 -8.23
C ALA A 15 1.34 -1.57 -7.45
N GLY A 16 0.87 -0.43 -7.95
CA GLY A 16 -0.28 0.28 -7.40
C GLY A 16 -1.57 -0.55 -7.41
N LEU A 17 -1.83 -1.32 -8.48
CA LEU A 17 -2.98 -2.23 -8.56
C LEU A 17 -2.87 -3.39 -7.56
N ILE A 18 -1.68 -3.96 -7.38
CA ILE A 18 -1.44 -4.99 -6.37
C ILE A 18 -1.68 -4.40 -4.97
N ALA A 19 -1.16 -3.21 -4.69
CA ALA A 19 -1.37 -2.51 -3.43
C ALA A 19 -2.87 -2.21 -3.18
N LEU A 20 -3.63 -1.89 -4.24
CA LEU A 20 -5.08 -1.71 -4.17
C LEU A 20 -5.80 -3.00 -3.78
N ILE A 21 -5.51 -4.11 -4.46
CA ILE A 21 -6.11 -5.42 -4.12
C ILE A 21 -5.73 -5.80 -2.69
N LEU A 22 -4.47 -5.60 -2.31
CA LEU A 22 -3.99 -5.86 -0.96
C LEU A 22 -4.76 -5.03 0.08
N GLY A 23 -5.04 -3.75 -0.18
CA GLY A 23 -5.82 -2.90 0.71
C GLY A 23 -7.25 -3.38 0.94
N VAL A 24 -7.91 -3.89 -0.10
CA VAL A 24 -9.24 -4.49 0.03
C VAL A 24 -9.18 -5.73 0.93
N LEU A 25 -8.20 -6.61 0.69
CA LEU A 25 -8.04 -7.86 1.43
C LEU A 25 -7.67 -7.64 2.90
N VAL A 26 -6.73 -6.73 3.16
CA VAL A 26 -6.31 -6.36 4.52
C VAL A 26 -7.47 -5.71 5.27
N PHE A 27 -8.21 -4.80 4.65
CA PHE A 27 -9.39 -4.22 5.27
C PHE A 27 -10.42 -5.30 5.66
N ALA A 28 -10.75 -6.21 4.75
CA ALA A 28 -11.69 -7.30 5.03
C ALA A 28 -11.25 -8.19 6.20
N ALA A 29 -9.94 -8.48 6.30
CA ALA A 29 -9.36 -9.24 7.40
C ALA A 29 -9.43 -8.46 8.72
N VAL A 30 -9.00 -7.19 8.73
CA VAL A 30 -9.03 -6.32 9.91
C VAL A 30 -10.46 -6.11 10.39
N GLU A 31 -11.40 -5.90 9.49
CA GLU A 31 -12.81 -5.73 9.84
C GLU A 31 -13.40 -7.02 10.46
N ARG A 32 -13.06 -8.20 9.91
CA ARG A 32 -13.48 -9.48 10.49
C ARG A 32 -12.96 -9.66 11.93
N ILE A 33 -11.74 -9.21 12.21
CA ILE A 33 -11.14 -9.24 13.56
C ILE A 33 -11.78 -8.17 14.45
N ALA A 34 -11.97 -6.96 13.93
CA ALA A 34 -12.59 -5.84 14.63
C ALA A 34 -14.01 -6.16 15.10
N ARG A 35 -14.80 -6.88 14.29
CA ARG A 35 -16.13 -7.36 14.70
C ARG A 35 -16.07 -8.32 15.90
N ARG A 36 -15.01 -9.15 15.98
CA ARG A 36 -14.79 -10.06 17.12
C ARG A 36 -14.31 -9.32 18.37
N MET A 37 -13.53 -8.26 18.20
CA MET A 37 -12.92 -7.49 19.30
C MET A 37 -13.68 -6.22 19.67
N GLN A 38 -14.81 -5.92 19.02
CA GLN A 38 -15.63 -4.72 19.25
C GLN A 38 -14.85 -3.41 19.07
N PHE A 39 -13.97 -3.33 18.06
CA PHE A 39 -13.21 -2.11 17.78
C PHE A 39 -14.09 -1.00 17.19
N ASN A 40 -13.75 0.26 17.49
CA ASN A 40 -14.40 1.42 16.89
C ASN A 40 -14.10 1.51 15.39
N HIS A 41 -15.05 2.03 14.60
CA HIS A 41 -14.92 2.17 13.14
C HIS A 41 -13.64 2.92 12.73
N GLY A 42 -13.30 4.00 13.44
CA GLY A 42 -12.07 4.77 13.18
C GLY A 42 -10.79 3.97 13.46
N GLN A 43 -10.78 3.09 14.45
CA GLN A 43 -9.63 2.23 14.77
C GLN A 43 -9.45 1.15 13.71
N THR A 44 -10.54 0.51 13.27
CA THR A 44 -10.51 -0.48 12.18
C THR A 44 -9.93 0.12 10.90
N LEU A 45 -10.40 1.32 10.51
CA LEU A 45 -9.92 2.02 9.33
C LEU A 45 -8.45 2.44 9.47
N GLY A 46 -8.08 3.00 10.62
CA GLY A 46 -6.70 3.41 10.89
C GLY A 46 -5.71 2.25 10.86
N ILE A 47 -6.04 1.14 11.53
CA ILE A 47 -5.21 -0.07 11.55
C ILE A 47 -5.10 -0.67 10.15
N ALA A 48 -6.21 -0.73 9.40
CA ALA A 48 -6.19 -1.24 8.02
C ALA A 48 -5.31 -0.39 7.10
N CYS A 49 -5.38 0.94 7.18
CA CYS A 49 -4.52 1.85 6.42
C CYS A 49 -3.04 1.63 6.77
N LEU A 50 -2.69 1.62 8.06
CA LEU A 50 -1.30 1.44 8.50
C LEU A 50 -0.73 0.09 8.07
N LEU A 51 -1.48 -1.00 8.27
CA LEU A 51 -1.04 -2.34 7.87
C LEU A 51 -0.89 -2.46 6.36
N THR A 52 -1.84 -1.93 5.59
CA THR A 52 -1.79 -2.02 4.13
C THR A 52 -0.59 -1.26 3.56
N VAL A 53 -0.35 -0.02 4.03
CA VAL A 53 0.81 0.77 3.56
C VAL A 53 2.12 0.11 3.98
N ALA A 54 2.21 -0.40 5.21
CA ALA A 54 3.41 -1.08 5.69
C ALA A 54 3.74 -2.34 4.87
N ILE A 55 2.73 -3.13 4.49
CA ILE A 55 2.93 -4.37 3.73
C ILE A 55 3.11 -4.07 2.23
N GLY A 56 2.31 -3.16 1.68
CA GLY A 56 2.25 -2.88 0.24
C GLY A 56 3.39 -2.00 -0.25
N ALA A 57 3.67 -0.90 0.47
CA ALA A 57 4.66 0.11 0.06
C ALA A 57 5.89 0.16 0.98
N GLY A 58 5.92 -0.58 2.10
CA GLY A 58 6.98 -0.43 3.12
C GLY A 58 8.38 -0.74 2.62
N ASP A 59 8.52 -1.76 1.77
CA ASP A 59 9.80 -2.17 1.16
C ASP A 59 10.32 -1.10 0.19
N ASP A 60 9.45 -0.57 -0.66
CA ASP A 60 9.80 0.45 -1.65
C ASP A 60 10.07 1.81 -0.98
N ILE A 61 9.30 2.16 0.07
CA ILE A 61 9.58 3.32 0.94
C ILE A 61 10.93 3.17 1.63
N TRP A 62 11.25 1.99 2.16
CA TRP A 62 12.54 1.74 2.82
C TRP A 62 13.70 1.91 1.85
N ASN A 63 13.57 1.39 0.63
CA ASN A 63 14.55 1.57 -0.43
C ASN A 63 14.71 3.04 -0.84
N LEU A 64 13.60 3.81 -0.90
CA LEU A 64 13.61 5.25 -1.20
C LEU A 64 14.33 6.03 -0.09
N VAL A 65 14.08 5.71 1.17
CA VAL A 65 14.76 6.33 2.33
C VAL A 65 16.25 5.99 2.33
N TYR A 66 16.60 4.71 2.10
CA TYR A 66 17.99 4.26 2.05
C TYR A 66 18.79 4.97 0.95
N THR A 67 18.22 5.07 -0.25
CA THR A 67 18.85 5.77 -1.39
C THR A 67 18.91 7.28 -1.20
N SER A 68 18.00 7.88 -0.43
CA SER A 68 18.00 9.32 -0.12
C SER A 68 18.99 9.72 0.97
N ILE A 69 19.22 8.83 1.96
CA ILE A 69 20.14 9.06 3.08
C ILE A 69 21.59 8.69 2.70
N VAL A 70 21.77 7.60 1.95
CA VAL A 70 23.10 7.19 1.47
C VAL A 70 23.49 8.07 0.29
N ARG A 71 24.13 9.21 0.58
CA ARG A 71 24.80 10.04 -0.44
C ARG A 71 25.89 9.23 -1.14
N LEU A 72 25.68 8.98 -2.43
CA LEU A 72 26.65 8.35 -3.32
C LEU A 72 27.79 9.33 -3.63
N GLU A 73 28.68 9.60 -2.68
CA GLU A 73 29.77 10.59 -2.81
C GLU A 73 30.93 10.13 -3.72
N SER A 74 30.84 8.96 -4.35
CA SER A 74 31.82 8.54 -5.36
C SER A 74 31.14 8.03 -6.65
N PRO A 75 31.68 8.39 -7.83
CA PRO A 75 31.13 7.98 -9.13
C PRO A 75 31.17 6.47 -9.36
N LEU A 76 31.95 5.72 -8.57
CA LEU A 76 32.01 4.26 -8.61
C LEU A 76 30.83 3.63 -7.87
N TYR A 77 30.47 4.15 -6.68
CA TYR A 77 29.27 3.71 -5.94
C TYR A 77 27.98 4.17 -6.63
N ALA A 78 27.97 5.34 -7.28
CA ALA A 78 26.84 5.77 -8.10
C ALA A 78 26.57 4.79 -9.25
N ARG A 79 27.61 4.29 -9.92
CA ARG A 79 27.48 3.28 -10.99
C ARG A 79 27.09 1.90 -10.47
N LEU A 80 27.59 1.48 -9.29
CA LEU A 80 27.20 0.22 -8.65
C LEU A 80 25.78 0.24 -8.09
N ALA A 81 25.31 1.39 -7.60
CA ALA A 81 23.92 1.60 -7.19
C ALA A 81 22.99 1.67 -8.41
N LEU A 82 23.38 2.39 -9.47
CA LEU A 82 22.66 2.43 -10.75
C LEU A 82 22.60 1.07 -11.46
N ALA A 83 23.61 0.20 -11.29
CA ALA A 83 23.64 -1.14 -11.88
C ALA A 83 22.89 -2.19 -11.04
N LYS A 84 22.67 -1.94 -9.74
CA LYS A 84 21.88 -2.82 -8.85
C LYS A 84 20.40 -2.48 -8.85
N ILE A 85 20.00 -1.33 -9.37
CA ILE A 85 18.60 -0.93 -9.46
C ILE A 85 18.07 -1.29 -10.85
N HIS A 86 17.06 -2.15 -10.88
CA HIS A 86 16.15 -2.26 -12.02
C HIS A 86 15.29 -0.98 -12.02
N ASP A 87 15.52 -0.08 -12.98
CA ASP A 87 14.82 1.21 -13.17
C ASP A 87 14.87 2.22 -11.99
N PRO A 88 16.00 2.93 -11.80
CA PRO A 88 16.15 3.92 -10.72
C PRO A 88 15.27 5.17 -10.86
N ASN A 89 14.69 5.42 -12.03
CA ASN A 89 13.84 6.61 -12.27
C ASN A 89 12.40 6.44 -11.78
N GLU A 90 11.94 5.22 -11.52
CA GLU A 90 10.52 4.93 -11.22
C GLU A 90 10.29 4.49 -9.77
N LEU A 91 11.33 4.43 -8.94
CA LEU A 91 11.16 4.02 -7.53
C LEU A 91 10.24 4.99 -6.77
N GLY A 92 10.35 6.29 -7.05
CA GLY A 92 9.49 7.32 -6.46
C GLY A 92 8.05 7.26 -6.97
N SER A 93 7.85 7.08 -8.28
CA SER A 93 6.49 6.95 -8.88
C SER A 93 5.80 5.67 -8.40
N ARG A 94 6.55 4.58 -8.27
CA ARG A 94 6.08 3.31 -7.72
C ARG A 94 5.60 3.44 -6.28
N VAL A 95 6.40 4.03 -5.39
CA VAL A 95 5.99 4.29 -4.00
C VAL A 95 4.70 5.13 -3.95
N VAL A 96 4.60 6.19 -4.75
CA VAL A 96 3.40 7.04 -4.78
C VAL A 96 2.18 6.24 -5.24
N LEU A 97 2.31 5.43 -6.30
CA LEU A 97 1.23 4.61 -6.81
C LEU A 97 0.84 3.46 -5.88
N GLU A 98 1.80 2.85 -5.19
CA GLU A 98 1.56 1.83 -4.16
C GLU A 98 0.83 2.42 -2.96
N VAL A 99 1.24 3.60 -2.47
CA VAL A 99 0.54 4.28 -1.37
C VAL A 99 -0.86 4.71 -1.79
N ALA A 100 -1.01 5.31 -2.97
CA ALA A 100 -2.31 5.71 -3.49
C ALA A 100 -3.23 4.49 -3.70
N GLY A 101 -2.70 3.42 -4.28
CA GLY A 101 -3.38 2.14 -4.46
C GLY A 101 -3.81 1.53 -3.14
N ALA A 102 -2.90 1.42 -2.17
CA ALA A 102 -3.18 0.91 -0.82
C ALA A 102 -4.34 1.67 -0.15
N LEU A 103 -4.28 3.00 -0.14
CA LEU A 103 -5.33 3.83 0.46
C LEU A 103 -6.67 3.68 -0.28
N ALA A 104 -6.64 3.73 -1.62
CA ALA A 104 -7.84 3.51 -2.43
C ALA A 104 -8.44 2.11 -2.19
N GLY A 105 -7.61 1.09 -2.08
CA GLY A 105 -8.00 -0.28 -1.77
C GLY A 105 -8.68 -0.41 -0.41
N VAL A 106 -8.13 0.23 0.63
CA VAL A 106 -8.75 0.25 1.95
C VAL A 106 -10.11 0.97 1.93
N VAL A 107 -10.21 2.11 1.23
CA VAL A 107 -11.49 2.83 1.09
C VAL A 107 -12.53 2.01 0.32
N LEU A 108 -12.11 1.31 -0.74
CA LEU A 108 -12.97 0.41 -1.50
C LEU A 108 -13.42 -0.78 -0.63
N GLY A 109 -12.51 -1.40 0.11
CA GLY A 109 -12.83 -2.45 1.07
C GLY A 109 -13.83 -1.96 2.10
N TRP A 110 -13.62 -0.76 2.66
CA TRP A 110 -14.57 -0.14 3.58
C TRP A 110 -15.95 0.03 2.95
N LYS A 111 -16.07 0.59 1.74
CA LYS A 111 -17.38 0.72 1.07
C LYS A 111 -18.04 -0.64 0.80
N LEU A 112 -17.28 -1.64 0.37
CA LEU A 112 -17.80 -2.96 0.01
C LEU A 112 -18.28 -3.75 1.23
N PHE A 113 -17.56 -3.69 2.34
CA PHE A 113 -17.84 -4.53 3.50
C PHE A 113 -18.57 -3.78 4.63
N SER A 114 -18.45 -2.44 4.71
CA SER A 114 -19.21 -1.62 5.67
C SER A 114 -20.60 -1.22 5.18
N SER A 115 -20.94 -1.35 3.90
CA SER A 115 -22.29 -1.06 3.40
C SER A 115 -23.35 -2.03 3.93
N GLY A 116 -22.96 -3.24 4.32
CA GLY A 116 -23.87 -4.20 4.97
C GLY A 116 -24.30 -3.81 6.39
N SER A 117 -23.64 -2.85 7.05
CA SER A 117 -24.04 -2.40 8.41
C SER A 117 -25.02 -1.22 8.41
N TRP A 118 -25.32 -0.64 7.25
CA TRP A 118 -26.25 0.50 7.13
C TRP A 118 -27.72 0.05 7.02
N ASP A 119 -27.97 -1.15 6.49
CA ASP A 119 -29.34 -1.66 6.31
C ASP A 119 -29.95 -2.30 7.58
N ASP A 120 -29.15 -2.69 8.57
CA ASP A 120 -29.65 -3.25 9.85
C ASP A 120 -30.13 -2.18 10.85
N ASN A 121 -29.98 -0.88 10.53
CA ASN A 121 -30.45 0.24 11.36
C ASN A 121 -31.55 1.07 10.69
N ALA A 122 -32.28 0.53 9.71
CA ALA A 122 -33.56 1.11 9.31
C ALA A 122 -34.57 0.79 10.42
N PRO A 123 -35.12 1.79 11.16
CA PRO A 123 -36.17 1.52 12.12
C PRO A 123 -37.36 0.92 11.38
N SER A 124 -37.72 -0.32 11.73
CA SER A 124 -38.97 -0.92 11.31
C SER A 124 -40.12 -0.22 12.04
N ALA A 125 -40.93 0.51 11.26
CA ALA A 125 -42.24 1.09 11.58
C ALA A 125 -42.27 2.29 12.55
#